data_AF-A0A1H7VXB3-F1
#
_entry.id   AF-A0A1H7VXB3-F1
#
_cell.length_a   1.000
_cell.length_b   1.000
_cell.length_c   1.000
_cell.angle_alpha   90.00
_cell.angle_beta   90.00
_cell.angle_gamma   90.00
#
_symmetry.space_group_name_H-M   'P 1'
#
loop_
_entity.id
_entity.type
_entity.pdbx_description
1 polymer ?
#
loop_
_entity_poly.entity_id
_entity_poly.type
_entity_poly.pdbx_seq_one_letter_code
_entity_poly.pdbx_strand_id
1 'polypeptide(L)' 'MITSNIEKRIEEVSYLTLRNSTKDNKLVSIWVDDELFKLTMIEQNSQKKILLGTIRKNAKIMVKEQA' A
#
# COMPACT_ATOMS: atom_id res chain seq x y z
N MET A 1 -6.50 3.34 -12.45
CA MET A 1 -6.23 4.48 -11.53
C MET A 1 -6.34 3.95 -10.11
N ILE A 2 -5.22 3.85 -9.40
CA ILE A 2 -5.16 3.38 -8.02
C ILE A 2 -5.37 4.58 -7.10
N THR A 3 -6.27 4.45 -6.13
CA THR A 3 -6.50 5.45 -5.08
C THR A 3 -6.14 4.82 -3.73
N SER A 4 -5.45 5.59 -2.87
CA SER A 4 -5.05 5.16 -1.52
C SER A 4 -5.63 6.11 -0.49
N ASN A 5 -6.18 5.56 0.60
CA ASN A 5 -6.68 6.35 1.74
C ASN A 5 -6.12 5.74 3.04
N ILE A 6 -5.67 6.59 3.96
CA ILE A 6 -5.06 6.19 5.24
C ILE A 6 -6.07 6.48 6.36
N GLU A 7 -6.60 5.43 7.00
CA GLU A 7 -7.36 5.54 8.25
C GLU A 7 -6.47 5.19 9.44
N LYS A 8 -6.39 6.09 10.43
CA LYS A 8 -5.70 5.87 11.71
C LYS A 8 -6.71 5.54 12.80
N ARG A 9 -6.57 4.39 13.47
CA ARG A 9 -7.25 4.06 14.74
C ARG A 9 -6.30 3.29 15.65
N ILE A 10 -6.05 3.90 16.82
CA ILE A 10 -5.71 3.39 18.18
C ILE A 10 -4.92 2.07 18.22
N GLU A 11 -3.75 2.12 18.87
CA GLU A 11 -2.51 1.34 18.65
C GLU A 11 -1.70 1.94 17.48
N GLU A 12 -0.44 2.31 17.69
CA GLU A 12 0.38 3.08 16.73
C GLU A 12 0.81 2.28 15.48
N VAL A 13 -0.07 1.41 14.99
CA VAL A 13 0.11 0.62 13.79
C VAL A 13 -0.61 1.28 12.62
N SER A 14 0.13 1.50 11.54
CA SER A 14 -0.39 2.07 10.31
C SER A 14 -0.73 0.96 9.32
N TYR A 15 -1.79 1.19 8.54
CA TYR A 15 -2.20 0.30 7.47
C TYR A 15 -2.26 1.03 6.14
N LEU A 16 -1.84 0.37 5.08
CA LEU A 16 -2.01 0.81 3.70
C LEU A 16 -3.09 -0.02 3.03
N THR A 17 -4.11 0.65 2.52
CA THR A 17 -5.16 0.01 1.72
C THR A 17 -4.90 0.29 0.24
N LEU A 18 -4.75 -0.77 -0.54
CA LEU A 18 -4.56 -0.71 -1.98
C LEU A 18 -5.78 -1.27 -2.69
N ARG A 19 -6.29 -0.54 -3.68
CA ARG A 19 -7.44 -0.97 -4.49
C ARG A 19 -7.03 -1.09 -5.95
N ASN A 20 -7.27 -2.24 -6.55
CA ASN A 20 -7.07 -2.47 -7.97
C ASN A 20 -8.43 -2.52 -8.67
N SER A 21 -8.76 -1.45 -9.41
CA SER A 21 -9.97 -1.34 -10.23
C SER A 21 -9.76 -1.77 -11.68
N THR A 22 -8.59 -2.32 -12.01
CA THR A 22 -8.28 -2.79 -13.36
C THR A 22 -8.74 -4.23 -13.58
N LYS A 23 -8.79 -4.64 -14.85
CA LYS A 23 -9.15 -6.00 -15.27
C LYS A 23 -7.97 -6.98 -15.21
N ASP A 24 -6.81 -6.53 -14.77
CA ASP A 24 -5.60 -7.33 -14.68
C ASP A 24 -5.06 -7.32 -13.25
N ASN A 25 -4.33 -8.38 -12.89
CA ASN A 25 -3.56 -8.38 -11.66
C ASN A 25 -2.42 -7.36 -11.77
N LYS A 26 -2.14 -6.64 -10.69
CA LYS A 26 -1.08 -5.63 -10.64
C LYS A 26 -0.04 -5.99 -9.61
N LEU A 27 1.20 -6.15 -10.05
CA LEU A 27 2.36 -6.25 -9.17
C LEU A 27 2.75 -4.83 -8.75
N VAL A 28 2.79 -4.57 -7.45
CA VAL A 28 3.15 -3.26 -6.91
C VAL A 28 4.25 -3.39 -5.88
N SER A 29 5.21 -2.46 -5.93
CA SER A 29 6.20 -2.27 -4.87
C SER A 29 5.77 -1.13 -3.96
N ILE A 30 5.85 -1.36 -2.66
CA ILE A 30 5.52 -0.42 -1.59
C ILE A 30 6.82 0.00 -0.94
N TRP A 31 7.03 1.30 -0.86
CA TRP A 31 8.23 1.90 -0.30
C TRP A 31 7.86 2.79 0.88
N VAL A 32 8.64 2.72 1.96
CA VAL A 32 8.50 3.54 3.16
C VAL A 32 9.84 4.19 3.43
N ASP A 33 9.88 5.52 3.49
CA ASP A 33 11.12 6.31 3.68
C ASP A 33 12.23 5.93 2.69
N ASP A 34 11.84 5.78 1.41
CA ASP A 34 12.71 5.42 0.28
C ASP A 34 13.32 4.00 0.34
N GLU A 35 12.91 3.17 1.31
CA GLU A 35 13.25 1.75 1.37
C GLU A 35 12.11 0.85 0.88
N LEU A 36 12.45 -0.25 0.19
CA LEU A 36 11.47 -1.23 -0.26
C LEU A 36 10.90 -1.96 0.95
N PHE A 37 9.63 -1.72 1.24
CA PHE A 37 8.93 -2.37 2.33
C PHE A 37 8.36 -3.73 1.91
N LYS A 38 7.65 -3.78 0.77
CA LYS A 38 7.00 -5.01 0.30
C LYS A 38 6.72 -4.98 -1.20
N LEU A 39 6.93 -6.10 -1.86
CA LEU A 39 6.42 -6.37 -3.20
C LEU A 39 5.16 -7.25 -3.09
N THR A 40 4.06 -6.88 -3.75
CA THR A 40 2.83 -7.65 -3.65
C THR A 40 1.95 -7.57 -4.89
N MET A 41 1.27 -8.66 -5.18
CA MET A 41 0.21 -8.69 -6.19
C MET A 41 -1.10 -8.19 -5.59
N ILE A 42 -1.81 -7.34 -6.32
CA ILE A 42 -3.20 -6.97 -6.07
C ILE A 42 -4.05 -7.52 -7.21
N GLU A 43 -5.00 -8.38 -6.88
CA GLU A 43 -5.85 -9.04 -7.87
C GLU A 43 -6.80 -8.03 -8.54
N GLN A 44 -7.23 -8.34 -9.76
CA GLN A 44 -8.25 -7.55 -10.46
C GLN A 44 -9.51 -7.33 -9.60
N ASN A 45 -10.11 -6.14 -9.69
CA ASN A 45 -11.32 -5.73 -8.97
C ASN A 45 -11.29 -5.98 -7.44
N SER A 46 -10.11 -6.02 -6.83
CA SER A 46 -9.92 -6.35 -5.41
C SER A 46 -9.38 -5.20 -4.59
N GLN A 47 -9.42 -5.38 -3.27
CA GLN A 47 -8.78 -4.52 -2.29
C GLN A 47 -7.86 -5.36 -1.39
N LYS A 48 -6.70 -4.80 -1.07
CA LYS A 48 -5.71 -5.44 -0.19
C LYS A 48 -5.29 -4.47 0.91
N LYS A 49 -5.40 -4.91 2.16
CA LYS A 49 -4.92 -4.17 3.34
C LYS A 49 -3.56 -4.72 3.75
N ILE A 50 -2.60 -3.83 4.00
CA ILE A 50 -1.23 -4.16 4.33
C ILE A 50 -0.88 -3.47 5.63
N LEU A 51 -0.46 -4.26 6.64
CA LEU A 51 0.08 -3.74 7.88
C LEU A 51 1.47 -3.17 7.61
N LEU A 52 1.66 -1.88 7.87
CA LEU A 52 2.96 -1.21 7.79
C LEU A 52 3.71 -1.27 9.13
N GLY A 53 3.04 -1.65 10.21
CA GLY A 53 3.60 -1.59 11.56
C GLY A 53 3.64 -0.16 12.09
N THR A 54 4.53 0.09 13.04
CA THR A 54 4.75 1.43 13.60
C THR A 54 5.70 2.20 12.69
N ILE A 55 5.15 3.17 11.96
CA ILE A 55 5.90 4.08 11.10
C ILE A 55 5.81 5.50 11.66
N ARG A 56 6.83 6.32 11.39
CA ARG A 56 6.85 7.72 11.81
C ARG A 56 5.65 8.47 11.23
N LYS A 57 5.14 9.47 11.96
CA LYS A 57 3.95 10.24 11.56
C LYS A 57 4.09 10.90 10.18
N ASN A 58 5.31 11.25 9.78
CA ASN A 58 5.68 11.88 8.52
C ASN A 58 6.43 10.94 7.55
N ALA A 59 6.33 9.62 7.74
CA ALA A 59 6.96 8.66 6.85
C ALA A 59 6.44 8.83 5.42
N LYS A 60 7.35 8.80 4.45
CA LYS A 60 7.04 8.92 3.03
C LYS A 60 6.64 7.55 2.49
N ILE A 61 5.38 7.38 2.11
CA ILE A 61 4.87 6.14 1.53
C ILE A 61 4.72 6.32 0.02
N MET A 62 5.33 5.44 -0.77
CA MET A 62 5.16 5.40 -2.22
C MET A 62 4.71 4.01 -2.69
N VAL A 63 3.84 3.98 -3.69
CA VAL A 63 3.38 2.75 -4.34
C VAL A 63 3.73 2.86 -5.82
N LYS A 64 4.48 1.89 -6.36
CA LYS A 64 4.89 1.86 -7.77
C LYS A 64 4.39 0.57 -8.42
N GLU A 65 3.57 0.71 -9.46
CA GLU A 65 3.24 -0.42 -10.34
C GLU A 65 4.51 -0.95 -11.02
N GLN A 66 4.63 -2.26 -11.16
CA GLN A 66 5.69 -2.90 -11.94
C GLN A 66 5.11 -3.24 -13.32
N ALA A 67 5.84 -2.86 -14.38
CA ALA A 67 5.49 -3.16 -15.76
C ALA A 67 5.89 -4.58 -16.14
#